data_AF-A0A539E0Z1-F1
#
_entry.id   AF-A0A539E0Z1-F1
#
_cell.length_a   1.000
_cell.length_b   1.000
_cell.length_c   1.000
_cell.angle_alpha   90.00
_cell.angle_beta   90.00
_cell.angle_gamma   90.00
#
_symmetry.space_group_name_H-M   'P 1'
#
loop_
_entity.id
_entity.type
_entity.pdbx_description
1 polymer ?
#
loop_
_entity_poly.entity_id
_entity_poly.type
_entity_poly.pdbx_seq_one_letter_code
_entity_poly.pdbx_strand_id
1 'polypeptide(L)'
;MSDLLVDTDVFIDHLRGAAALVPGRHRLHYSVVTRAELFAGNTATNLSSQLLAPFRELAVDRAIAERAGRVAREFGVRLPDALIAATALEHGLGLVTRNRLRLRTL
;
A
#
# COMPACT_ATOMS: atom_id res chain seq x y z
N MET A 1 10.49 16.80 -2.02
CA MET A 1 9.53 16.00 -1.22
C MET A 1 8.89 15.02 -2.19
N SER A 2 8.83 13.74 -1.86
CA SER A 2 8.28 12.72 -2.76
C SER A 2 7.03 12.13 -2.15
N ASP A 3 6.02 11.88 -2.96
CA ASP A 3 4.79 11.20 -2.56
C ASP A 3 5.04 9.68 -2.67
N LEU A 4 4.72 8.96 -1.60
CA LEU A 4 4.96 7.52 -1.47
C LEU A 4 3.66 6.80 -1.13
N LEU A 5 3.45 5.63 -1.73
CA LEU A 5 2.43 4.67 -1.33
C LEU A 5 3.08 3.65 -0.38
N VAL A 6 2.51 3.49 0.81
CA VAL A 6 2.97 2.52 1.81
C VAL A 6 2.15 1.25 1.67
N ASP A 7 2.83 0.12 1.51
CA ASP A 7 2.26 -1.22 1.45
C ASP A 7 1.80 -1.71 2.83
N THR A 8 0.88 -2.66 2.85
CA THR A 8 0.27 -3.20 4.06
C THR A 8 1.30 -3.85 4.99
N ASP A 9 2.31 -4.52 4.42
CA ASP A 9 3.33 -5.21 5.20
C ASP A 9 4.17 -4.27 6.09
N VAL A 10 4.37 -3.03 5.66
CA VAL A 10 5.05 -1.97 6.43
C VAL A 10 4.16 -1.52 7.60
N PHE A 11 2.85 -1.35 7.38
CA PHE A 11 1.93 -1.03 8.47
C PHE A 11 1.84 -2.18 9.49
N ILE A 12 1.83 -3.43 9.04
CA ILE A 12 1.83 -4.60 9.91
C ILE A 12 3.10 -4.67 10.75
N ASP A 13 4.28 -4.41 10.16
CA ASP A 13 5.53 -4.35 10.93
C ASP A 13 5.50 -3.25 11.98
N HIS A 14 4.96 -2.10 11.62
CA HIS A 14 4.83 -0.99 12.55
C HIS A 14 3.93 -1.35 13.73
N LEU A 15 2.78 -1.95 13.47
CA LEU A 15 1.85 -2.44 14.51
C LEU A 15 2.47 -3.51 15.41
N ARG A 16 3.38 -4.33 14.87
CA ARG A 16 4.11 -5.36 15.62
C ARG A 16 5.33 -4.80 16.38
N GLY A 17 5.65 -3.51 16.23
CA GLY A 17 6.86 -2.91 16.79
C GLY A 17 8.15 -3.38 16.11
N ALA A 18 8.06 -4.02 14.94
CA ALA A 18 9.22 -4.53 14.20
C ALA A 18 9.95 -3.43 13.43
N ALA A 19 9.25 -2.35 13.03
CA ALA A 19 9.83 -1.20 12.36
C ALA A 19 9.08 0.10 12.71
N ALA A 20 9.80 1.22 12.81
CA ALA A 20 9.16 2.53 12.98
C ALA A 20 8.68 3.08 11.63
N LEU A 21 7.38 3.37 11.51
CA LEU A 21 6.85 4.13 10.38
C LEU A 21 7.05 5.62 10.67
N VAL A 22 8.16 6.18 10.20
CA VAL A 22 8.49 7.59 10.41
C VAL A 22 8.17 8.37 9.12
N PRO A 23 7.07 9.16 9.08
CA PRO A 23 6.84 10.10 8.01
C PRO A 23 7.91 11.19 8.09
N GLY A 24 9.00 11.03 7.32
CA GLY A 24 10.06 12.01 7.20
C GLY A 24 9.59 13.24 6.41
N ARG A 25 10.37 13.67 5.40
CA ARG A 25 9.97 14.77 4.48
C ARG A 25 9.03 14.30 3.36
N HIS A 26 8.50 13.09 3.44
CA HIS A 26 7.69 12.44 2.41
C HIS A 26 6.21 12.51 2.77
N ARG A 27 5.34 12.63 1.76
CA ARG A 27 3.89 12.52 1.96
C ARG A 27 3.49 11.07 1.75
N LEU A 28 3.01 10.44 2.81
CA LEU A 28 2.63 9.03 2.78
C LEU A 28 1.15 8.89 2.43
N HIS A 29 0.90 7.95 1.52
CA HIS A 29 -0.40 7.53 1.04
C HIS A 29 -0.55 6.03 1.29
N TYR A 30 -1.79 5.53 1.28
CA TYR A 30 -2.05 4.10 1.30
C TYR A 30 -3.26 3.77 0.42
N SER A 31 -3.35 2.54 -0.08
CA SER A 31 -4.49 2.07 -0.86
C SER A 31 -5.64 1.65 0.05
N VAL A 32 -6.88 1.81 -0.38
CA VAL A 32 -8.05 1.23 0.32
C VAL A 32 -7.91 -0.30 0.54
N VAL A 33 -7.11 -0.97 -0.30
CA VAL A 33 -6.76 -2.39 -0.13
C VAL A 33 -5.98 -2.61 1.18
N THR A 34 -5.03 -1.73 1.50
CA THR A 34 -4.30 -1.77 2.77
C THR A 34 -5.22 -1.61 3.98
N ARG A 35 -6.22 -0.71 3.88
CA ARG A 35 -7.26 -0.60 4.92
C ARG A 35 -8.02 -1.92 5.06
N ALA A 36 -8.46 -2.51 3.95
CA ALA A 36 -9.18 -3.79 3.98
C ALA A 36 -8.34 -4.90 4.63
N GLU A 37 -7.06 -5.02 4.28
CA GLU A 37 -6.17 -6.03 4.87
C GLU A 37 -5.92 -5.81 6.37
N LEU A 38 -5.73 -4.56 6.81
CA LEU A 38 -5.57 -4.23 8.23
C LEU A 38 -6.83 -4.54 9.07
N PHE A 39 -8.01 -4.41 8.47
CA PHE A 39 -9.28 -4.73 9.13
C PHE A 39 -9.62 -6.23 9.05
N ALA A 40 -9.14 -6.94 8.03
CA ALA A 40 -9.25 -8.39 7.93
C ALA A 40 -8.26 -9.12 8.85
N GLY A 41 -7.14 -8.48 9.21
CA GLY A 41 -6.16 -9.00 10.16
C GLY A 41 -6.67 -9.02 11.61
N ASN A 42 -5.89 -9.62 12.49
CA ASN A 42 -6.21 -9.72 13.92
C ASN A 42 -5.86 -8.44 14.72
N THR A 43 -5.75 -7.30 14.04
CA THR A 43 -5.49 -6.01 14.66
C THR A 43 -6.81 -5.40 15.11
N ALA A 44 -6.85 -4.83 16.32
CA ALA A 44 -8.03 -4.10 16.77
C ALA A 44 -8.43 -3.01 15.76
N THR A 45 -9.67 -3.02 15.30
CA THR A 45 -10.25 -2.07 14.32
C THR A 45 -9.94 -0.61 14.65
N ASN A 46 -9.98 -0.28 15.94
CA ASN A 46 -9.72 1.05 16.49
C ASN A 46 -8.27 1.48 16.21
N LEU A 47 -7.33 0.56 16.41
CA LEU A 47 -5.90 0.77 16.21
C LEU A 47 -5.59 0.94 14.71
N SER A 48 -6.18 0.11 13.84
CA SER A 48 -6.06 0.27 12.39
C SER A 48 -6.58 1.63 11.92
N SER A 49 -7.69 2.10 12.47
CA SER A 49 -8.27 3.41 12.12
C SER A 49 -7.39 4.57 12.57
N GLN A 50 -6.87 4.52 13.80
CA GLN A 50 -5.96 5.53 14.35
C GLN A 50 -4.64 5.60 13.60
N LEU A 51 -4.07 4.43 13.25
CA LEU A 51 -2.83 4.34 12.48
C LEU A 51 -2.97 4.98 11.10
N LEU A 52 -4.10 4.77 10.42
CA LEU A 52 -4.31 5.25 9.06
C LEU A 52 -4.75 6.72 8.98
N ALA A 53 -5.33 7.26 10.06
CA ALA A 53 -5.88 8.62 10.12
C ALA A 53 -4.95 9.76 9.61
N PRO A 54 -3.63 9.76 9.86
CA PRO A 54 -2.76 10.84 9.39
C PRO A 54 -2.39 10.74 7.90
N PHE A 55 -2.71 9.64 7.22
CA PHE A 55 -2.28 9.38 5.84
C PHE A 55 -3.42 9.54 4.84
N ARG A 56 -3.09 9.84 3.58
CA ARG A 56 -4.09 9.97 2.53
C ARG A 56 -4.44 8.60 1.95
N GLU A 57 -5.72 8.25 2.02
CA GLU A 57 -6.28 7.07 1.34
C GLU A 57 -6.44 7.30 -0.16
N LEU A 58 -6.15 6.27 -0.95
CA LEU A 58 -6.41 6.20 -2.39
C LEU A 58 -7.36 5.05 -2.70
N ALA A 59 -8.46 5.36 -3.38
CA ALA A 59 -9.45 4.38 -3.81
C ALA A 59 -8.94 3.56 -5.00
N VAL A 60 -9.47 2.34 -5.16
CA VAL A 60 -9.29 1.55 -6.39
C VAL A 60 -10.40 1.93 -7.36
N ASP A 61 -10.03 2.53 -8.48
CA ASP A 61 -10.93 2.81 -9.59
C ASP A 61 -10.79 1.77 -10.73
N ARG A 62 -11.46 2.02 -11.86
CA ARG A 62 -11.38 1.14 -13.04
C ARG A 62 -9.96 1.00 -13.58
N ALA A 63 -9.21 2.09 -13.70
CA ALA A 63 -7.86 2.07 -14.27
C ALA A 63 -6.92 1.24 -13.39
N ILE A 64 -6.98 1.45 -12.07
CA ILE A 64 -6.23 0.68 -11.09
C ILE A 64 -6.62 -0.80 -11.15
N ALA A 65 -7.91 -1.12 -11.18
CA ALA A 65 -8.39 -2.50 -11.24
C ALA A 65 -7.93 -3.25 -12.50
N GLU A 66 -8.03 -2.61 -13.66
CA GLU A 66 -7.58 -3.19 -14.93
C GLU A 66 -6.06 -3.36 -14.99
N ARG A 67 -5.29 -2.37 -14.51
CA ARG A 67 -3.83 -2.48 -14.41
C ARG A 67 -3.42 -3.58 -13.43
N ALA A 68 -4.08 -3.69 -12.29
CA ALA A 68 -3.83 -4.75 -11.31
C ALA A 68 -4.07 -6.14 -11.90
N GLY A 69 -5.14 -6.33 -12.68
CA GLY A 69 -5.40 -7.59 -13.38
C GLY A 69 -4.27 -7.98 -14.34
N ARG A 70 -3.72 -7.01 -15.09
CA ARG A 70 -2.55 -7.23 -15.95
C ARG A 70 -1.30 -7.58 -15.14
N VAL A 71 -1.01 -6.82 -14.09
CA VAL A 71 0.14 -7.05 -13.19
C VAL A 71 0.07 -8.43 -12.54
N ALA A 72 -1.09 -8.82 -11.99
CA ALA A 72 -1.28 -10.13 -11.38
C ALA A 72 -1.04 -11.27 -12.38
N ARG A 73 -1.53 -11.12 -13.61
CA ARG A 73 -1.33 -12.11 -14.69
C ARG A 73 0.13 -12.18 -15.13
N GLU A 74 0.78 -11.03 -15.33
CA GLU A 74 2.14 -10.95 -15.88
C GLU A 74 3.19 -11.44 -14.88
N PHE A 75 3.05 -11.04 -13.61
CA PHE A 75 4.07 -11.30 -12.58
C PHE A 75 3.69 -12.44 -11.62
N GLY A 76 2.50 -13.03 -11.74
CA GLY A 76 2.05 -14.13 -10.88
C GLY A 76 1.87 -13.73 -9.40
N VAL A 77 1.65 -12.44 -9.13
CA VAL A 77 1.46 -11.90 -7.78
C VAL A 77 -0.02 -11.99 -7.35
N ARG A 78 -0.28 -11.99 -6.05
CA ARG A 78 -1.66 -12.00 -5.53
C ARG A 78 -2.37 -10.71 -5.92
N LEU A 79 -3.68 -10.77 -6.11
CA LEU A 79 -4.48 -9.61 -6.51
C LEU A 79 -4.36 -8.40 -5.55
N PRO A 80 -4.36 -8.56 -4.21
CA PRO A 80 -4.13 -7.43 -3.31
C PRO A 80 -2.80 -6.72 -3.56
N ASP A 81 -1.71 -7.48 -3.68
CA ASP A 81 -0.37 -6.95 -3.96
C ASP A 81 -0.35 -6.22 -5.32
N ALA A 82 -1.02 -6.81 -6.33
CA ALA A 82 -1.16 -6.20 -7.66
C ALA A 82 -1.97 -4.89 -7.63
N LEU A 83 -3.02 -4.82 -6.80
CA LEU A 83 -3.83 -3.61 -6.65
C LEU A 83 -3.03 -2.49 -5.99
N ILE A 84 -2.26 -2.78 -4.94
CA ILE A 84 -1.37 -1.80 -4.29
C ILE A 84 -0.32 -1.29 -5.29
N ALA A 85 0.33 -2.20 -6.02
CA ALA A 85 1.27 -1.83 -7.08
C ALA A 85 0.62 -0.97 -8.17
N ALA A 86 -0.55 -1.36 -8.66
CA ALA A 86 -1.28 -0.59 -9.66
C ALA A 86 -1.69 0.79 -9.14
N THR A 87 -2.11 0.92 -7.87
CA THR A 87 -2.38 2.22 -7.25
C THR A 87 -1.14 3.11 -7.29
N ALA A 88 0.04 2.59 -6.93
CA ALA A 88 1.28 3.37 -6.99
C ALA A 88 1.59 3.82 -8.43
N LEU A 89 1.46 2.91 -9.40
CA LEU A 89 1.73 3.19 -10.81
C LEU A 89 0.76 4.21 -11.42
N GLU A 90 -0.54 4.11 -11.17
CA GLU A 90 -1.54 5.05 -11.71
C GLU A 90 -1.42 6.46 -11.11
N HIS A 91 -0.95 6.56 -9.86
CA HIS A 91 -0.73 7.85 -9.19
C HIS A 91 0.70 8.39 -9.31
N GLY A 92 1.63 7.69 -9.99
CA GLY A 92 3.02 8.10 -10.12
C GLY A 92 3.79 8.13 -8.79
N LEU A 93 3.43 7.26 -7.85
CA LEU A 93 3.99 7.21 -6.49
C LEU A 93 5.12 6.20 -6.38
N GLY A 94 6.12 6.51 -5.55
CA GLY A 94 7.07 5.49 -5.11
C GLY A 94 6.40 4.49 -4.17
N LEU A 95 6.64 3.20 -4.35
CA LEU A 95 6.10 2.16 -3.47
C LEU A 95 7.09 1.83 -2.34
N VAL A 96 6.63 1.87 -1.09
CA VAL A 96 7.35 1.45 0.11
C VAL A 96 6.76 0.14 0.59
N THR A 97 7.54 -0.93 0.51
CA THR A 97 7.13 -2.30 0.84
C THR A 97 8.29 -3.02 1.54
N ARG A 98 8.01 -4.02 2.38
CA ARG A 98 9.07 -4.85 2.99
C ARG A 98 9.79 -5.67 1.92
N ASN A 99 9.06 -6.07 0.88
CA ASN A 99 9.60 -6.90 -0.19
C ASN A 99 10.26 -6.01 -1.24
N ARG A 100 11.56 -6.18 -1.54
CA ARG A 100 12.29 -5.36 -2.53
C ARG A 100 11.85 -5.63 -3.98
N LEU A 101 10.57 -5.84 -4.26
CA LEU A 101 10.07 -5.94 -5.61
C LEU A 101 9.98 -4.55 -6.22
N ARG A 102 11.12 -4.10 -6.76
CA ARG A 102 11.25 -2.89 -7.55
C ARG A 102 10.49 -3.10 -8.85
N LEU A 103 9.22 -2.72 -8.92
CA LEU A 103 8.54 -2.49 -10.20
C LEU A 103 9.18 -1.25 -10.82
N ARG A 104 10.29 -1.45 -11.54
CA ARG A 104 10.81 -0.42 -12.45
C ARG A 104 9.75 -0.19 -13.51
N THR A 105 9.31 1.05 -13.58
CA THR A 105 8.75 1.75 -14.73
C THR A 105 8.80 0.94 -16.02
N LEU A 106 7.62 0.52 -16.50
CA LEU A 106 7.35 0.47 -17.94
C LEU A 106 7.29 1.91 -18.45
#